data_AF-A0ABD6BZS2-F1
#
_entry.id   AF-A0ABD6BZS2-F1
#
_cell.length_a   1.000
_cell.length_b   1.000
_cell.length_c   1.000
_cell.angle_alpha   90.00
_cell.angle_beta   90.00
_cell.angle_gamma   90.00
#
_symmetry.space_group_name_H-M   'P 1'
#
loop_
_entity.id
_entity.type
_entity.pdbx_description
1 polymer ?
#
loop_
_entity_poly.entity_id
_entity_poly.type
_entity_poly.pdbx_seq_one_letter_code
_entity_poly.pdbx_strand_id
1 'polypeptide(L)'
;MEHVRLEVGFDVEVGTDHDFYWISWIEPERNLLLGWHQDDDHPEYGNVHFQLSQSDADTLRESAEYLDMHPLAVVEARLDQLPAVVHARAP
;
A
#
# COMPACT_ATOMS: atom_id res chain seq x y z
N MET A 1 -4.33 -16.11 17.95
CA MET A 1 -4.75 -14.73 17.63
C MET A 1 -3.68 -14.20 16.72
N GLU A 2 -4.02 -13.95 15.47
CA GLU A 2 -3.09 -13.29 14.57
C GLU A 2 -3.18 -11.79 14.81
N HIS A 3 -2.03 -11.13 14.90
CA HIS A 3 -1.98 -9.72 15.26
C HIS A 3 -2.20 -8.82 14.04
N VAL A 4 -2.93 -7.73 14.27
CA VAL A 4 -2.95 -6.59 13.35
C VAL A 4 -1.52 -6.08 13.19
N ARG A 5 -1.10 -5.81 11.95
CA ARG A 5 0.24 -5.34 11.65
C ARG A 5 0.26 -4.34 10.51
N LEU A 6 1.27 -3.47 10.58
CA LEU A 6 1.71 -2.62 9.50
C LEU A 6 3.03 -3.21 8.96
N GLU A 7 3.06 -3.49 7.68
CA GLU A 7 4.28 -3.85 6.95
C GLU A 7 4.70 -2.68 6.07
N VAL A 8 5.98 -2.33 6.12
CA VAL A 8 6.59 -1.29 5.28
C VAL A 8 7.87 -1.87 4.72
N GLY A 9 8.00 -1.85 3.40
CA GLY A 9 9.21 -2.30 2.72
C GLY A 9 9.53 -1.43 1.51
N PHE A 10 10.82 -1.37 1.21
CA PHE A 10 11.39 -0.64 0.08
C PHE A 10 12.36 -1.56 -0.63
N ASP A 11 12.29 -1.57 -1.96
CA ASP A 11 13.33 -2.10 -2.82
C ASP A 11 14.02 -0.91 -3.51
N VAL A 12 15.24 -0.62 -3.05
CA VAL A 12 16.03 0.53 -3.48
C VAL A 12 17.02 0.03 -4.53
N GLU A 13 16.67 0.19 -5.80
CA GLU A 13 17.51 -0.20 -6.92
C GLU A 13 18.38 0.97 -7.41
N VAL A 14 19.66 0.70 -7.65
CA VAL A 14 20.55 1.72 -8.22
C VAL A 14 20.28 1.86 -9.71
N GLY A 15 19.86 3.05 -10.13
CA GLY A 15 19.69 3.38 -11.55
C GLY A 15 18.25 3.33 -12.06
N THR A 16 17.27 3.15 -11.17
CA THR A 16 15.86 3.39 -11.46
C THR A 16 15.51 4.87 -11.23
N ASP A 17 14.44 5.34 -11.87
CA ASP A 17 13.94 6.71 -11.66
C ASP A 17 13.24 6.87 -10.29
N HIS A 18 12.92 5.75 -9.63
CA HIS A 18 12.25 5.70 -8.33
C HIS A 18 12.46 4.34 -7.65
N ASP A 19 12.37 4.32 -6.31
CA ASP A 19 12.40 3.10 -5.51
C ASP A 19 11.04 2.38 -5.57
N PHE A 20 11.03 1.06 -5.49
CA PHE A 20 9.79 0.32 -5.27
C PHE A 20 9.46 0.25 -3.78
N TYR A 21 8.18 0.22 -3.44
CA TYR A 21 7.76 0.10 -2.05
C TYR A 21 6.39 -0.55 -1.90
N TRP A 22 6.16 -1.07 -0.69
CA TRP A 22 4.84 -1.47 -0.22
C TRP A 22 4.62 -0.99 1.21
N ILE A 23 3.42 -0.48 1.47
CA ILE A 23 2.94 -0.11 2.81
C ILE A 23 1.59 -0.78 3.00
N SER A 24 1.54 -1.83 3.81
CA SER A 24 0.39 -2.72 3.94
C SER A 24 -0.10 -2.80 5.37
N TRP A 25 -1.38 -2.53 5.55
CA TRP A 25 -2.13 -2.77 6.78
C TRP A 25 -2.87 -4.10 6.67
N ILE A 26 -2.67 -4.95 7.67
CA ILE A 26 -3.12 -6.34 7.63
C ILE A 26 -3.86 -6.67 8.92
N GLU A 27 -5.13 -7.08 8.77
CA GLU A 27 -5.99 -7.51 9.87
C GLU A 27 -6.55 -8.90 9.59
N PRO A 28 -5.86 -9.95 10.09
CA PRO A 28 -6.23 -11.30 9.75
C PRO A 28 -7.61 -11.73 10.24
N GLU A 29 -8.03 -11.26 11.42
CA GLU A 29 -9.36 -11.56 11.96
C GLU A 29 -10.50 -11.01 11.08
N ARG A 30 -10.21 -9.98 10.27
CA ARG A 30 -11.16 -9.38 9.31
C ARG A 30 -10.90 -9.79 7.86
N ASN A 31 -9.92 -10.68 7.63
CA ASN A 31 -9.40 -11.01 6.30
C ASN A 31 -9.12 -9.75 5.45
N LEU A 32 -8.60 -8.69 6.06
CA LEU A 32 -8.38 -7.41 5.41
C LEU A 32 -6.89 -7.19 5.16
N LEU A 33 -6.53 -6.95 3.90
CA LEU A 33 -5.23 -6.43 3.50
C LEU A 33 -5.48 -5.19 2.65
N LEU A 34 -4.92 -4.06 3.06
CA LEU A 34 -4.99 -2.85 2.26
C LEU A 34 -3.67 -2.08 2.32
N GLY A 35 -3.35 -1.32 1.28
CA GLY A 35 -2.07 -0.65 1.24
C GLY A 35 -1.75 0.03 -0.07
N TRP A 36 -0.57 0.64 -0.12
CA TRP A 36 -0.05 1.28 -1.32
C TRP A 36 1.18 0.55 -1.82
N HIS A 37 1.30 0.48 -3.13
CA HIS A 37 2.35 -0.21 -3.85
C HIS A 37 2.88 0.71 -4.94
N GLN A 38 4.21 0.84 -5.01
CA GLN A 38 4.91 1.41 -6.14
C GLN A 38 5.78 0.30 -6.72
N ASP A 39 5.30 -0.31 -7.79
CA ASP A 39 5.89 -1.49 -8.45
C ASP A 39 5.55 -1.46 -9.96
N ASP A 40 6.08 -2.43 -10.71
CA ASP A 40 5.85 -2.59 -12.14
C ASP A 40 4.89 -3.75 -12.49
N ASP A 41 4.31 -4.42 -11.47
CA ASP A 41 3.42 -5.57 -11.62
C ASP A 41 2.04 -5.18 -12.20
N HIS A 42 1.61 -3.93 -11.98
CA HIS A 42 0.28 -3.45 -12.36
C HIS A 42 0.29 -2.08 -13.05
N PRO A 43 0.96 -1.96 -14.22
CA PRO A 43 1.19 -0.69 -14.89
C PRO A 43 -0.11 0.02 -15.33
N GLU A 44 -1.22 -0.70 -15.45
CA GLU A 44 -2.53 -0.13 -15.78
C GLU A 44 -3.09 0.84 -14.72
N TYR A 45 -2.58 0.81 -13.48
CA TYR A 45 -2.96 1.73 -12.41
C TYR A 45 -1.95 2.87 -12.19
N GLY A 46 -0.94 2.97 -13.07
CA GLY A 46 0.14 3.95 -12.97
C GLY A 46 1.26 3.52 -12.03
N ASN A 47 2.22 4.43 -11.79
CA ASN A 47 3.43 4.14 -11.00
C ASN A 47 3.14 3.73 -9.56
N VAL A 48 2.02 4.19 -9.00
CA VAL A 48 1.60 3.85 -7.64
C VAL A 48 0.15 3.45 -7.68
N HIS A 49 -0.19 2.37 -6.99
CA HIS A 49 -1.57 1.93 -6.85
C HIS A 49 -1.90 1.61 -5.39
N PHE A 50 -3.17 1.77 -5.06
CA PHE A 50 -3.75 1.27 -3.82
C PHE A 50 -4.32 -0.12 -4.08
N GLN A 51 -4.10 -1.03 -3.13
CA GLN A 51 -4.62 -2.40 -3.17
C GLN A 51 -5.53 -2.64 -1.96
N LEU A 52 -6.64 -3.33 -2.19
CA LEU A 52 -7.54 -3.83 -1.16
C LEU A 52 -7.92 -5.28 -1.48
N SER A 53 -7.58 -6.19 -0.57
CA SER A 53 -7.98 -7.60 -0.62
C SER A 53 -8.84 -7.91 0.61
N GLN A 54 -10.02 -8.47 0.36
CA GLN A 54 -10.94 -9.02 1.36
C GLN A 54 -11.31 -10.44 0.96
N SER A 55 -11.53 -11.34 1.92
CA SER A 55 -11.87 -12.74 1.63
C SER A 55 -13.04 -12.86 0.65
N ASP A 56 -12.91 -13.78 -0.31
CA ASP A 56 -13.92 -14.12 -1.34
C ASP A 56 -14.24 -13.02 -2.36
N ALA A 57 -13.52 -11.89 -2.32
CA ALA A 57 -13.61 -10.83 -3.32
C ALA A 57 -12.36 -10.76 -4.19
N ASP A 58 -12.54 -10.32 -5.44
CA ASP A 58 -11.41 -9.94 -6.28
C ASP A 58 -10.65 -8.78 -5.62
N THR A 59 -9.32 -8.83 -5.72
CA THR A 59 -8.48 -7.74 -5.21
C THR A 59 -8.76 -6.47 -6.00
N LEU A 60 -9.27 -5.46 -5.30
CA LEU A 60 -9.47 -4.13 -5.85
C LEU A 60 -8.11 -3.44 -5.97
N ARG A 61 -7.88 -2.82 -7.14
CA ARG A 61 -6.75 -1.93 -7.38
C ARG A 61 -7.26 -0.61 -7.95
N GLU A 62 -6.70 0.48 -7.48
CA GLU A 62 -7.00 1.83 -7.96
C GLU A 62 -5.70 2.63 -8.03
N SER A 63 -5.59 3.53 -9.01
CA SER A 63 -4.43 4.43 -9.12
C SER A 63 -4.29 5.27 -7.85
N ALA A 64 -3.06 5.48 -7.39
CA ALA A 64 -2.75 6.34 -6.26
C ALA A 64 -1.76 7.43 -6.66
N GLU A 65 -1.77 8.53 -5.90
CA GLU A 65 -0.83 9.62 -6.10
C GLU A 65 0.62 9.17 -5.83
N TYR A 66 1.53 9.50 -6.74
CA TYR A 66 2.97 9.47 -6.47
C TYR A 66 3.33 10.65 -5.56
N LEU A 67 4.00 10.36 -4.44
CA LEU A 67 4.25 11.36 -3.40
C LEU A 67 5.64 11.98 -3.47
N ASP A 68 6.67 11.15 -3.39
CA ASP A 68 8.07 11.60 -3.30
C ASP A 68 9.01 10.46 -3.70
N MET A 69 10.25 10.79 -4.03
CA MET A 69 11.32 9.82 -4.26
C MET A 69 11.97 9.36 -2.96
N HIS A 70 11.90 10.15 -1.88
CA HIS A 70 12.54 9.89 -0.61
C HIS A 70 11.69 8.93 0.25
N PRO A 71 12.18 7.71 0.59
CA PRO A 71 11.40 6.69 1.30
C PRO A 71 10.69 7.19 2.56
N LEU A 72 11.40 7.97 3.39
CA LEU A 72 10.83 8.48 4.64
C LEU A 72 9.66 9.45 4.43
N ALA A 73 9.69 10.26 3.37
CA ALA A 73 8.60 11.20 3.05
C ALA A 73 7.34 10.44 2.62
N VAL A 74 7.52 9.35 1.86
CA VAL A 74 6.43 8.43 1.49
C VAL A 74 5.82 7.79 2.74
N VAL A 75 6.65 7.26 3.66
CA VAL A 75 6.17 6.65 4.90
C VAL A 75 5.36 7.63 5.72
N GLU A 76 5.86 8.85 5.96
CA GLU A 76 5.17 9.88 6.73
C GLU A 76 3.79 10.19 6.13
N ALA A 77 3.74 10.50 4.84
CA ALA A 77 2.49 10.85 4.17
C ALA A 77 1.49 9.69 4.11
N ARG A 78 1.94 8.44 3.93
CA ARG A 78 1.03 7.27 3.94
C ARG A 78 0.54 6.93 5.34
N LEU A 79 1.36 7.10 6.37
CA LEU A 79 0.93 6.93 7.76
C LEU A 79 -0.12 7.97 8.16
N ASP A 80 -0.03 9.19 7.65
CA ASP A 80 -1.08 10.21 7.85
C ASP A 80 -2.41 9.84 7.16
N GLN A 81 -2.34 9.21 5.99
CA GLN A 81 -3.52 8.77 5.22
C GLN A 81 -4.16 7.48 5.77
N LEU A 82 -3.37 6.58 6.34
CA LEU A 82 -3.76 5.22 6.69
C LEU A 82 -5.00 5.13 7.62
N PRO A 83 -5.12 5.92 8.70
CA PRO A 83 -6.28 5.82 9.59
C PRO A 83 -7.61 6.09 8.87
N ALA A 84 -7.64 7.08 7.96
CA ALA A 84 -8.84 7.42 7.21
C ALA A 84 -9.23 6.28 6.24
N VAL A 85 -8.24 5.69 5.57
CA VAL A 85 -8.45 4.58 4.63
C VAL A 85 -8.91 3.32 5.37
N VAL A 86 -8.26 2.97 6.47
CA VAL A 86 -8.67 1.83 7.31
C VAL A 86 -10.11 2.05 7.78
N HIS A 87 -10.47 3.24 8.28
CA HIS A 87 -11.84 3.51 8.72
C HIS A 87 -12.87 3.42 7.59
N ALA A 88 -12.54 3.91 6.39
CA ALA A 88 -13.45 3.91 5.24
C ALA A 88 -13.65 2.52 4.61
N ARG A 89 -12.67 1.62 4.74
CA ARG A 89 -12.66 0.28 4.12
C ARG A 89 -12.86 -0.86 5.13
N ALA A 90 -12.86 -0.53 6.42
CA ALA A 90 -13.25 -1.40 7.52
C ALA A 90 -14.79 -1.47 7.61
N PRO A 91 -15.43 -2.63 7.38
CA PRO A 91 -16.83 -2.81 7.73
C PRO A 91 -17.06 -2.77 9.24
#